data_AF-A0A945SLB9-F1
#
_entry.id   AF-A0A945SLB9-F1
#
_cell.length_a   1.000
_cell.length_b   1.000
_cell.length_c   1.000
_cell.angle_alpha   90.00
_cell.angle_beta   90.00
_cell.angle_gamma   90.00
#
_symmetry.space_group_name_H-M   'P 1'
#
loop_
_entity.id
_entity.type
_entity.pdbx_description
1 polymer ?
#
loop_
_entity_poly.entity_id
_entity_poly.type
_entity_poly.pdbx_seq_one_letter_code
_entity_poly.pdbx_strand_id
1 'polypeptide(L)'
;MDKITTTPSVRTNDIQQLEFLERIIAKNPSLFIDVDIVIRDKFLSRWLGENLHVFQVFVDLCRELIAAGINKASSSLVWERMRWEHMIEDSDPDFKLNNNYKGCVARLAMAAIPELRGFFDTRSAPTR
;
A
#
# COMPACT_ATOMS: atom_id res chain seq x y z
N MET A 1 31.47 6.89 -22.89
CA MET A 1 30.81 5.62 -23.26
C MET A 1 29.80 5.35 -22.18
N ASP A 2 28.55 5.59 -22.54
CA ASP A 2 27.43 5.80 -21.64
C ASP A 2 27.07 4.52 -20.87
N LYS A 3 26.92 4.66 -19.55
CA LYS A 3 26.31 3.63 -18.73
C LYS A 3 24.83 3.59 -19.12
N ILE A 4 24.43 2.50 -19.75
CA ILE A 4 23.05 2.20 -20.10
C ILE A 4 22.26 2.21 -18.79
N THR A 5 21.47 3.26 -18.57
CA THR A 5 20.43 3.28 -17.55
C THR A 5 19.36 2.30 -17.99
N THR A 6 19.53 1.03 -17.63
CA THR A 6 18.52 0.00 -17.83
C THR A 6 17.28 0.38 -17.02
N THR A 7 16.26 0.87 -17.71
CA THR A 7 14.90 0.99 -17.19
C THR A 7 14.50 -0.38 -16.59
N PRO A 8 13.91 -0.45 -15.38
CA PRO A 8 13.50 -1.73 -14.85
C PRO A 8 12.37 -2.28 -15.73
N SER A 9 12.64 -3.42 -16.37
CA SER A 9 11.64 -4.24 -17.04
C SER A 9 10.57 -4.62 -16.02
N VAL A 10 9.42 -3.94 -16.04
CA VAL A 10 8.28 -4.25 -15.18
C VAL A 10 7.94 -5.74 -15.35
N ARG A 11 7.95 -6.50 -14.25
CA ARG A 11 7.71 -7.94 -14.30
C ARG A 11 6.25 -8.19 -14.65
N THR A 12 5.96 -9.21 -15.45
CA THR A 12 4.58 -9.56 -15.85
C THR A 12 3.62 -9.71 -14.66
N ASN A 13 4.12 -10.21 -13.53
CA ASN A 13 3.35 -10.35 -12.29
C ASN A 13 2.92 -9.00 -11.71
N ASP A 14 3.77 -7.97 -11.82
CA ASP A 14 3.48 -6.63 -11.30
C ASP A 14 2.35 -5.97 -12.14
N ILE A 15 2.34 -6.21 -13.45
CA ILE A 15 1.27 -5.73 -14.35
C ILE A 15 -0.08 -6.37 -13.97
N GLN A 16 -0.12 -7.70 -13.81
CA GLN A 16 -1.35 -8.41 -13.45
C GLN A 16 -1.88 -7.98 -12.08
N GLN A 17 -0.97 -7.76 -11.12
CA GLN A 17 -1.33 -7.26 -9.80
C GLN A 17 -1.89 -5.84 -9.89
N LEU A 18 -1.27 -4.95 -10.65
CA LEU A 18 -1.76 -3.58 -10.82
C LEU A 18 -3.16 -3.56 -11.44
N GLU A 19 -3.37 -4.29 -12.53
CA GLU A 19 -4.69 -4.38 -13.18
C GLU A 19 -5.76 -4.90 -12.23
N PHE A 20 -5.42 -5.90 -11.40
CA PHE A 20 -6.33 -6.40 -10.37
C PHE A 20 -6.69 -5.31 -9.36
N LEU A 21 -5.70 -4.59 -8.83
CA LEU A 21 -5.92 -3.52 -7.85
C LEU A 21 -6.73 -2.36 -8.44
N GLU A 22 -6.44 -1.96 -9.68
CA GLU A 22 -7.20 -0.93 -10.40
C GLU A 22 -8.68 -1.32 -10.57
N ARG A 23 -8.97 -2.60 -10.87
CA ARG A 23 -10.36 -3.10 -10.92
C ARG A 23 -11.04 -3.03 -9.56
N ILE A 24 -10.34 -3.30 -8.46
CA ILE A 24 -10.88 -3.16 -7.11
C ILE A 24 -11.20 -1.69 -6.81
N ILE A 25 -10.30 -0.78 -7.17
CA ILE A 25 -10.47 0.66 -6.97
C ILE A 25 -11.68 1.17 -7.78
N ALA A 26 -11.77 0.80 -9.06
CA ALA A 26 -12.87 1.19 -9.94
C ALA A 26 -14.24 0.70 -9.42
N LYS A 27 -14.30 -0.49 -8.80
CA LYS A 27 -15.52 -1.04 -8.19
C LYS A 27 -15.88 -0.40 -6.84
N ASN A 28 -14.93 0.25 -6.17
CA ASN A 28 -15.09 0.82 -4.84
C ASN A 28 -14.66 2.30 -4.82
N PRO A 29 -15.33 3.20 -5.54
CA PRO A 29 -14.91 4.60 -5.67
C PRO A 29 -14.90 5.35 -4.33
N SER A 30 -15.72 4.91 -3.36
CA SER A 30 -15.77 5.49 -2.02
C SER A 30 -14.60 5.10 -1.12
N LEU A 31 -13.70 4.21 -1.58
CA LEU A 31 -12.59 3.71 -0.78
C LEU A 31 -11.66 4.82 -0.30
N PHE A 32 -11.58 5.94 -1.01
CA PHE A 32 -10.71 7.07 -0.69
C PHE A 32 -11.50 8.38 -0.58
N ILE A 33 -12.78 8.31 -0.17
CA ILE A 33 -13.65 9.49 -0.08
C ILE A 33 -13.17 10.49 0.97
N ASP A 34 -12.52 10.00 2.02
CA ASP A 34 -12.01 10.74 3.16
C ASP A 34 -10.50 11.05 3.06
N VAL A 35 -9.90 10.79 1.90
CA VAL A 35 -8.50 11.10 1.61
C VAL A 35 -8.45 12.42 0.84
N ASP A 36 -7.52 13.30 1.23
CA ASP A 36 -7.25 14.54 0.50
C ASP A 36 -7.05 14.28 -0.99
N ILE A 37 -7.66 15.12 -1.83
CA ILE A 37 -7.70 14.95 -3.29
C ILE A 37 -6.30 14.84 -3.89
N VAL A 38 -5.34 15.64 -3.42
CA VAL A 38 -3.98 15.66 -3.95
C VAL A 38 -3.24 14.38 -3.55
N ILE A 39 -3.43 13.92 -2.32
CA ILE A 39 -2.85 12.66 -1.85
C ILE A 39 -3.43 11.48 -2.61
N ARG A 40 -4.76 11.44 -2.78
CA ARG A 40 -5.46 10.39 -3.52
C ARG A 40 -5.00 10.31 -4.97
N ASP A 41 -4.96 11.43 -5.67
CA ASP A 41 -4.59 11.45 -7.09
C ASP A 41 -3.14 11.04 -7.30
N LYS A 42 -2.21 11.50 -6.45
CA LYS A 42 -0.80 11.04 -6.49
C LYS A 42 -0.66 9.55 -6.18
N PHE A 43 -1.46 9.04 -5.24
CA PHE A 43 -1.47 7.62 -4.90
C PHE A 43 -1.90 6.77 -6.11
N LEU A 44 -3.02 7.13 -6.73
CA LEU A 44 -3.63 6.37 -7.83
C LEU A 44 -2.85 6.47 -9.15
N SER A 45 -2.43 7.68 -9.54
CA SER A 45 -1.82 7.91 -10.86
C SER A 45 -0.37 7.46 -10.97
N ARG A 46 0.32 7.30 -9.84
CA ARG A 46 1.77 7.09 -9.84
C ARG A 46 2.25 6.14 -8.76
N TRP A 47 2.00 6.50 -7.49
CA TRP A 47 2.68 5.81 -6.39
C TRP A 47 2.35 4.32 -6.35
N LEU A 48 1.10 3.93 -6.55
CA LEU A 48 0.70 2.51 -6.51
C LEU A 48 1.45 1.66 -7.53
N GLY A 49 1.53 2.10 -8.79
CA GLY A 49 2.22 1.38 -9.86
C GLY A 49 3.73 1.30 -9.65
N GLU A 50 4.34 2.35 -9.12
CA GLU A 50 5.78 2.37 -8.80
C GLU A 50 6.13 1.55 -7.53
N ASN A 51 5.16 1.32 -6.63
CA ASN A 51 5.40 0.77 -5.29
C ASN A 51 4.56 -0.48 -4.99
N LEU A 52 4.29 -1.33 -5.99
CA LEU A 52 3.54 -2.58 -5.79
C LEU A 52 4.21 -3.54 -4.79
N HIS A 53 5.54 -3.53 -4.75
CA HIS A 53 6.31 -4.32 -3.78
C HIS A 53 6.06 -3.86 -2.34
N VAL A 54 5.90 -2.55 -2.09
CA VAL A 54 5.50 -2.02 -0.77
C VAL A 54 4.12 -2.52 -0.40
N PHE A 55 3.16 -2.50 -1.33
CA PHE A 55 1.84 -3.06 -1.08
C PHE A 55 1.91 -4.55 -0.72
N GLN A 56 2.75 -5.32 -1.42
CA GLN A 56 2.91 -6.75 -1.18
C GLN A 56 3.51 -7.03 0.21
N VAL A 57 4.61 -6.38 0.57
CA VAL A 57 5.24 -6.51 1.90
C VAL A 57 4.25 -6.11 3.00
N PHE A 58 3.47 -5.04 2.80
CA PHE A 58 2.44 -4.65 3.75
C PHE A 58 1.40 -5.76 3.97
N VAL A 59 0.92 -6.39 2.90
CA VAL A 59 -0.04 -7.51 2.99
C VAL A 59 0.56 -8.71 3.70
N ASP A 60 1.82 -9.06 3.41
CA ASP A 60 2.47 -10.22 4.01
C ASP A 60 2.69 -10.04 5.53
N LEU A 61 3.07 -8.84 5.96
CA LEU A 61 3.12 -8.51 7.39
C LEU A 61 1.74 -8.57 8.07
N CYS A 62 0.67 -8.22 7.36
CA CYS A 62 -0.69 -8.39 7.91
C CYS A 62 -1.05 -9.87 8.08
N ARG A 63 -0.64 -10.72 7.13
CA ARG A 63 -0.85 -12.17 7.23
C ARG A 63 -0.07 -12.78 8.38
N GLU A 64 1.15 -12.31 8.64
CA GLU A 64 1.91 -12.72 9.83
C GLU A 64 1.16 -12.41 11.12
N LEU A 65 0.58 -11.21 11.23
CA LEU A 65 -0.21 -10.82 12.41
C LEU A 65 -1.45 -11.70 12.56
N ILE A 66 -2.18 -11.97 11.47
CA ILE A 66 -3.34 -12.87 11.48
C ILE A 66 -2.94 -14.29 11.89
N ALA A 67 -1.84 -14.82 11.35
CA ALA A 67 -1.30 -16.13 11.71
C ALA A 67 -0.89 -16.20 13.18
N ALA A 68 -0.47 -15.08 13.78
CA ALA A 68 -0.19 -14.95 15.20
C ALA A 68 -1.46 -14.78 16.08
N GLY A 69 -2.66 -14.85 15.50
CA GLY A 69 -3.93 -14.71 16.22
C GLY A 69 -4.37 -13.26 16.49
N ILE A 70 -3.72 -12.27 15.86
CA ILE A 70 -4.13 -10.88 15.95
C ILE A 70 -5.28 -10.64 14.98
N ASN A 71 -6.44 -10.22 15.50
CA ASN A 71 -7.64 -9.99 14.70
C ASN A 71 -7.80 -8.52 14.27
N LYS A 72 -7.06 -7.60 14.89
CA LYS A 72 -7.07 -6.16 14.58
C LYS A 72 -5.72 -5.54 14.85
N ALA A 73 -5.30 -4.62 13.98
CA ALA A 73 -4.08 -3.84 14.17
C ALA A 73 -4.27 -2.39 13.70
N SER A 74 -3.35 -1.52 14.10
CA SER A 74 -3.23 -0.20 13.47
C SER A 74 -2.42 -0.34 12.19
N SER A 75 -2.83 0.33 11.11
CA SER A 75 -2.00 0.41 9.90
C SER A 75 -0.64 1.05 10.20
N SER A 76 -0.55 1.89 11.24
CA SER A 76 0.72 2.46 11.72
C SER A 76 1.68 1.38 12.22
N LEU A 77 1.18 0.34 12.89
CA LEU A 77 2.03 -0.75 13.40
C LEU A 77 2.78 -1.42 12.25
N VAL A 78 2.05 -1.82 11.21
CA VAL A 78 2.60 -2.48 10.02
C VAL A 78 3.53 -1.52 9.27
N TRP A 79 3.10 -0.26 9.08
CA TRP A 79 3.87 0.73 8.33
C TRP A 79 5.21 1.10 8.99
N GLU A 80 5.23 1.24 10.32
CA GLU A 80 6.47 1.51 11.04
C GLU A 80 7.39 0.28 11.10
N ARG A 81 6.84 -0.94 11.16
CA ARG A 81 7.63 -2.17 11.02
C ARG A 81 8.33 -2.21 9.65
N MET A 82 7.59 -1.97 8.57
CA MET A 82 8.17 -1.87 7.22
C MET A 82 9.25 -0.80 7.15
N ARG A 83 9.01 0.38 7.73
CA ARG A 83 10.01 1.46 7.77
C ARG A 83 11.27 1.01 8.49
N TRP A 84 11.14 0.33 9.63
CA TRP A 84 12.29 -0.14 10.39
C TRP A 84 13.10 -1.19 9.61
N GLU A 85 12.44 -2.16 8.98
CA GLU A 85 13.08 -3.18 8.15
C GLU A 85 13.76 -2.55 6.91
N HIS A 86 13.07 -1.65 6.19
CA HIS A 86 13.66 -0.94 5.05
C HIS A 86 14.77 0.04 5.42
N MET A 87 14.73 0.69 6.60
CA MET A 87 15.85 1.53 7.06
C MET A 87 17.11 0.70 7.36
N ILE A 88 16.94 -0.59 7.66
CA ILE A 88 18.06 -1.53 7.87
C ILE A 88 18.60 -2.03 6.52
N GLU A 89 17.72 -2.24 5.53
CA GLU A 89 18.07 -2.80 4.23
C GLU A 89 18.52 -1.77 3.19
N ASP A 90 17.93 -0.57 3.18
CA ASP A 90 18.14 0.46 2.17
C ASP A 90 18.78 1.73 2.74
N SER A 91 19.92 2.11 2.17
CA SER A 91 20.57 3.42 2.39
C SER A 91 20.02 4.50 1.45
N ASP A 92 19.06 4.15 0.58
CA ASP A 92 18.58 5.02 -0.49
C ASP A 92 17.58 6.07 0.05
N PRO A 93 17.96 7.35 0.11
CA PRO A 93 17.10 8.42 0.62
C PRO A 93 15.86 8.68 -0.24
N ASP A 94 15.83 8.22 -1.49
CA ASP A 94 14.69 8.42 -2.40
C ASP A 94 13.55 7.43 -2.11
N PHE A 95 13.82 6.31 -1.43
CA PHE A 95 12.82 5.30 -1.05
C PHE A 95 12.13 5.61 0.29
N LYS A 96 11.71 6.86 0.49
CA LYS A 96 11.12 7.30 1.75
C LYS A 96 9.65 6.90 1.83
N LEU A 97 9.34 5.80 2.52
CA LEU A 97 7.98 5.46 2.96
C LEU A 97 7.39 6.66 3.71
N ASN A 98 6.59 7.50 3.05
CA ASN A 98 5.99 8.66 3.70
C ASN A 98 4.66 8.27 4.36
N ASN A 99 4.20 9.05 5.33
CA ASN A 99 2.98 8.73 6.08
C ASN A 99 1.69 8.96 5.29
N ASN A 100 1.75 9.60 4.12
CA ASN A 100 0.58 10.06 3.38
C ASN A 100 -0.17 8.89 2.73
N TYR A 101 0.53 7.84 2.30
CA TYR A 101 -0.08 6.74 1.54
C TYR A 101 -0.47 5.53 2.39
N LYS A 102 0.00 5.45 3.65
CA LYS A 102 -0.35 4.37 4.59
C LYS A 102 -1.86 4.11 4.66
N GLY A 103 -2.64 5.17 4.79
CA GLY A 103 -4.10 5.06 4.85
C GLY A 103 -4.69 4.52 3.55
N CYS A 104 -4.14 4.88 2.40
CA CYS A 104 -4.59 4.37 1.10
C CYS A 104 -4.26 2.88 0.95
N VAL A 105 -3.03 2.49 1.32
CA VAL A 105 -2.57 1.08 1.28
C VAL A 105 -3.42 0.20 2.17
N ALA A 106 -3.68 0.62 3.42
CA ALA A 106 -4.52 -0.14 4.35
C ALA A 106 -5.94 -0.36 3.81
N ARG A 107 -6.58 0.70 3.29
CA ARG A 107 -7.92 0.60 2.70
C ARG A 107 -7.94 -0.33 1.48
N LEU A 108 -6.96 -0.19 0.58
CA LEU A 108 -6.84 -1.06 -0.59
C LEU A 108 -6.60 -2.52 -0.21
N ALA A 109 -5.76 -2.79 0.79
CA ALA A 109 -5.50 -4.14 1.28
C ALA A 109 -6.77 -4.81 1.81
N MET A 110 -7.57 -4.11 2.62
CA MET A 110 -8.84 -4.63 3.12
C MET A 110 -9.91 -4.85 2.03
N ALA A 111 -9.84 -4.08 0.93
CA ALA A 111 -10.75 -4.22 -0.20
C ALA A 111 -10.34 -5.35 -1.16
N ALA A 112 -9.03 -5.53 -1.37
CA ALA A 112 -8.47 -6.48 -2.32
C ALA A 112 -8.32 -7.90 -1.73
N ILE A 113 -8.03 -8.00 -0.43
CA ILE A 113 -7.71 -9.27 0.24
C ILE A 113 -8.82 -9.60 1.26
N PRO A 114 -9.64 -10.65 1.03
CA PRO A 114 -10.78 -10.95 1.89
C PRO A 114 -10.45 -11.17 3.37
N GLU A 115 -9.29 -11.77 3.68
CA GLU A 115 -8.83 -12.03 5.06
C GLU A 115 -8.50 -10.75 5.84
N LEU A 116 -8.23 -9.64 5.14
CA LEU A 116 -7.92 -8.35 5.75
C LEU A 116 -9.17 -7.50 5.96
N ARG A 117 -10.37 -7.97 5.58
CA ARG A 117 -11.59 -7.18 5.70
C ARG A 117 -11.84 -6.78 7.16
N GLY A 118 -11.80 -5.49 7.45
CA GLY A 118 -12.03 -4.96 8.79
C GLY A 118 -10.84 -5.14 9.75
N PHE A 119 -9.67 -5.51 9.24
CA PHE A 119 -8.45 -5.71 10.03
C PHE A 119 -7.90 -4.40 10.62
N PHE A 120 -8.08 -3.28 9.90
CA PHE A 120 -7.69 -1.95 10.36
C PHE A 120 -8.90 -1.12 10.77
N ASP A 121 -8.76 -0.36 11.85
CA ASP A 121 -9.74 0.65 12.22
C ASP A 121 -9.59 1.87 11.29
N THR A 122 -10.45 1.96 10.27
CA THR A 122 -10.63 3.19 9.52
C THR A 122 -11.52 4.11 10.32
N ARG A 123 -11.00 5.27 10.74
CA ARG A 123 -11.88 6.33 11.26
C ARG A 123 -12.79 6.76 10.11
N SER A 124 -14.07 6.43 10.18
CA SER A 124 -15.08 7.15 9.42
C SER A 124 -15.02 8.60 9.92
N ALA A 125 -14.69 9.55 9.06
CA ALA A 125 -14.93 10.95 9.39
C ALA A 125 -16.38 11.05 9.86
N PRO A 126 -16.68 11.68 11.01
CA PRO A 126 -18.05 11.81 11.46
C PRO A 126 -18.84 12.48 10.33
N THR A 127 -19.89 11.81 9.86
CA THR A 127 -20.85 12.39 8.92
C THR A 127 -21.35 13.68 9.56
N ARG A 128 -20.96 14.82 9.00
CA ARG A 128 -21.32 16.15 9.47
C ARG A 128 -22.41 16.72 8.59
#